data_AF-A0A935KIT7-F1
#
_entry.id   AF-A0A935KIT7-F1
#
_cell.length_a   1.000
_cell.length_b   1.000
_cell.length_c   1.000
_cell.angle_alpha   90.00
_cell.angle_beta   90.00
_cell.angle_gamma   90.00
#
_symmetry.space_group_name_H-M   'P 1'
#
loop_
_entity.id
_entity.type
_entity.pdbx_description
1 polymer ?
#
loop_
_entity_poly.entity_id
_entity_poly.type
_entity_poly.pdbx_seq_one_letter_code
_entity_poly.pdbx_strand_id
1 'polypeptide(L)'
;MEQNQNSSLFSLNLDAQNSYSLRSMASWSKVLGWVGMILGILFILSGILVQQAMSQYGGYRSYRSGGFSASTIGNYGLAGYVVLGLIFIVTSIFAINAGGKINAALRSNDQAALSSGFANVRNYFAFWAVLIIIMLLFVLLALLGSMG
;
A
#
# COMPACT_ATOMS: atom_id res chain seq x y z
N MET A 1 9.84 -29.16 47.20
CA MET A 1 10.40 -29.08 45.84
C MET A 1 9.95 -27.75 45.27
N GLU A 2 10.91 -26.89 45.01
CA GLU A 2 10.70 -25.48 44.70
C GLU A 2 9.97 -25.34 43.37
N GLN A 3 8.88 -24.58 43.41
CA GLN A 3 8.08 -24.22 42.25
C GLN A 3 8.90 -23.20 41.44
N ASN A 4 9.63 -23.69 40.45
CA ASN A 4 10.45 -22.89 39.56
C ASN A 4 9.53 -22.01 38.68
N GLN A 5 9.11 -20.85 39.23
CA GLN A 5 8.32 -19.78 38.60
C GLN A 5 9.12 -19.10 37.48
N ASN A 6 9.52 -19.85 36.47
CA ASN A 6 10.20 -19.32 35.27
C ASN A 6 9.21 -18.98 34.14
N SER A 7 7.96 -18.65 34.47
CA SER A 7 6.87 -18.48 33.50
C SER A 7 6.53 -17.03 33.14
N SER A 8 7.28 -16.02 33.59
CA SER A 8 6.88 -14.62 33.34
C SER A 8 8.02 -13.59 33.41
N LEU A 9 9.20 -13.94 32.90
CA LEU A 9 10.28 -12.97 32.62
C LEU A 9 10.25 -12.47 31.15
N PHE A 10 9.56 -13.21 30.27
CA PHE A 10 9.26 -12.85 28.88
C PHE A 10 7.78 -12.53 28.66
N SER A 11 6.97 -12.48 29.72
CA SER A 11 5.64 -11.89 29.63
C SER A 11 5.84 -10.42 29.31
N LEU A 12 5.53 -10.02 28.08
CA LEU A 12 5.53 -8.65 27.54
C LEU A 12 5.64 -7.60 28.67
N ASN A 13 6.87 -7.25 29.07
CA ASN A 13 7.09 -6.12 29.99
C ASN A 13 7.02 -4.84 29.15
N LEU A 14 5.93 -4.72 28.40
CA LEU A 14 5.54 -3.50 27.74
C LEU A 14 4.95 -2.65 28.84
N ASP A 15 5.66 -1.60 29.21
CA ASP A 15 5.12 -0.51 30.00
C ASP A 15 3.71 -0.16 29.48
N ALA A 16 2.77 0.12 30.39
CA ALA A 16 1.38 0.39 30.07
C ALA A 16 1.26 1.47 28.96
N GLN A 17 2.20 2.42 28.94
CA GLN A 17 2.30 3.47 27.94
C GLN A 17 2.69 2.97 26.53
N ASN A 18 3.61 1.99 26.43
CA ASN A 18 4.02 1.41 25.15
C ASN A 18 2.91 0.52 24.57
N SER A 19 2.19 -0.22 25.41
CA SER A 19 1.06 -1.04 24.96
C SER A 19 -0.10 -0.20 24.41
N TYR A 20 -0.38 0.97 25.01
CA TYR A 20 -1.38 1.90 24.52
C TYR A 20 -1.01 2.47 23.14
N SER A 21 0.24 2.91 22.98
CA SER A 21 0.76 3.45 21.71
C SER A 21 0.71 2.40 20.60
N LEU A 22 1.09 1.15 20.89
CA LEU A 22 1.03 0.05 19.92
C LEU A 22 -0.40 -0.31 19.54
N ARG A 23 -1.33 -0.31 20.50
CA ARG A 23 -2.75 -0.55 20.21
C ARG A 23 -3.34 0.55 19.33
N SER A 24 -2.99 1.82 19.59
CA SER A 24 -3.37 2.95 18.75
C SER A 24 -2.77 2.85 17.35
N MET A 25 -1.47 2.56 17.24
CA MET A 25 -0.82 2.33 15.94
C MET A 25 -1.50 1.20 15.16
N ALA A 26 -1.87 0.11 15.85
CA ALA A 26 -2.52 -1.03 15.25
C ALA A 26 -3.95 -0.74 14.77
N SER A 27 -4.72 0.10 15.48
CA SER A 27 -6.04 0.53 15.00
C SER A 27 -5.92 1.44 13.78
N TRP A 28 -5.03 2.44 13.81
CA TRP A 28 -4.78 3.34 12.68
C TRP A 28 -4.24 2.59 11.46
N SER A 29 -3.39 1.59 11.65
CA SER A 29 -2.90 0.73 10.57
C SER A 29 -4.03 -0.02 9.85
N LYS A 30 -5.03 -0.52 10.58
CA LYS A 30 -6.24 -1.13 9.96
C LYS A 30 -7.08 -0.10 9.22
N VAL A 31 -7.29 1.08 9.80
CA VAL A 31 -8.05 2.16 9.15
C VAL A 31 -7.38 2.53 7.83
N LEU A 32 -6.06 2.74 7.84
CA LEU A 32 -5.27 3.11 6.68
C LEU A 32 -5.29 2.02 5.60
N GLY A 33 -5.27 0.75 6.02
CA GLY A 33 -5.43 -0.37 5.10
C GLY A 33 -6.82 -0.46 4.46
N TRP A 34 -7.91 -0.28 5.20
CA TRP A 34 -9.24 -0.27 4.59
C TRP A 34 -9.46 0.92 3.65
N VAL A 35 -9.01 2.11 4.05
CA VAL A 35 -9.07 3.30 3.21
C VAL A 35 -8.25 3.11 1.94
N GLY A 36 -7.03 2.59 2.06
CA GLY A 36 -6.17 2.29 0.91
C GLY A 36 -6.79 1.25 -0.03
N MET A 37 -7.47 0.24 0.50
CA MET A 37 -8.14 -0.80 -0.31
C MET A 37 -9.29 -0.19 -1.12
N ILE A 38 -10.11 0.66 -0.49
CA ILE A 38 -11.19 1.39 -1.18
C ILE A 38 -10.59 2.29 -2.27
N LEU A 39 -9.53 3.05 -1.95
CA LEU A 39 -8.84 3.89 -2.93
C LEU A 39 -8.30 3.06 -4.11
N GLY A 40 -7.72 1.89 -3.86
CA GLY A 40 -7.22 1.02 -4.92
C GLY A 40 -8.33 0.55 -5.88
N ILE A 41 -9.50 0.20 -5.34
CA ILE A 41 -10.68 -0.14 -6.15
C ILE A 41 -11.16 1.07 -6.95
N LEU A 42 -11.22 2.26 -6.33
CA LEU A 42 -11.60 3.49 -7.01
C LEU A 42 -10.63 3.87 -8.13
N PHE A 43 -9.33 3.61 -7.98
CA PHE A 43 -8.34 3.81 -9.05
C PHE A 43 -8.64 2.90 -10.25
N ILE A 44 -8.96 1.63 -10.03
CA ILE A 44 -9.31 0.70 -11.11
C ILE A 44 -10.59 1.17 -11.82
N LEU A 45 -11.62 1.53 -11.06
CA LEU A 45 -12.89 2.01 -11.61
C LEU A 45 -12.71 3.30 -12.41
N SER A 46 -11.96 4.26 -11.88
CA SER A 46 -11.65 5.51 -12.58
C SER A 46 -10.85 5.27 -13.86
N GLY A 47 -9.92 4.33 -13.87
CA GLY A 47 -9.21 3.91 -15.07
C GLY A 47 -10.15 3.41 -16.18
N ILE A 48 -11.15 2.60 -15.82
CA ILE A 48 -12.16 2.10 -16.76
C ILE A 48 -13.00 3.27 -17.31
N LEU A 49 -13.45 4.17 -16.44
CA LEU A 49 -14.24 5.35 -16.84
C LEU A 49 -13.44 6.28 -17.77
N VAL A 50 -12.16 6.52 -17.47
CA VAL A 50 -11.26 7.33 -18.30
C VAL A 50 -11.06 6.68 -19.67
N GLN A 51 -10.84 5.36 -19.73
CA GLN A 51 -10.72 4.63 -21.00
C GLN A 51 -11.99 4.78 -21.84
N GLN A 52 -13.16 4.59 -21.24
CA GLN A 52 -14.45 4.72 -21.91
C GLN A 52 -14.66 6.14 -22.45
N ALA A 53 -14.42 7.17 -21.62
CA ALA A 53 -14.51 8.56 -22.05
C ALA A 53 -13.57 8.84 -23.25
N MET A 54 -12.30 8.40 -23.16
CA MET A 54 -11.32 8.64 -24.23
C MET A 54 -11.67 7.92 -25.53
N SER A 55 -12.27 6.74 -25.45
CA SER A 55 -12.75 5.99 -26.62
C SER A 55 -13.88 6.70 -27.37
N GLN A 56 -14.77 7.40 -26.65
CA GLN A 56 -15.85 8.19 -27.25
C GLN A 56 -15.32 9.47 -27.91
N TYR A 57 -14.34 10.14 -27.31
CA TYR A 57 -13.71 11.34 -27.88
C TYR A 57 -12.76 11.06 -29.05
N GLY A 58 -12.13 9.88 -29.08
CA GLY A 58 -11.16 9.47 -30.11
C GLY A 58 -11.72 9.33 -31.52
N GLY A 59 -13.03 9.08 -31.67
CA GLY A 59 -13.71 9.03 -32.97
C GLY A 59 -13.67 10.35 -33.75
N TYR A 60 -13.50 11.50 -33.06
CA TYR A 60 -13.62 12.82 -33.68
C TYR A 60 -12.30 13.49 -34.09
N ARG A 61 -11.12 13.04 -33.60
CA ARG A 61 -9.84 13.76 -33.77
C ARG A 61 -8.71 12.97 -34.46
N SER A 62 -8.95 11.72 -34.85
CA SER A 62 -7.91 10.80 -35.33
C SER A 62 -7.30 11.12 -36.70
N TYR A 63 -7.67 12.23 -37.36
CA TYR A 63 -7.28 12.51 -38.74
C TYR A 63 -6.20 13.57 -38.94
N ARG A 64 -5.64 14.21 -37.88
CA ARG A 64 -4.83 15.44 -38.09
C ARG A 64 -3.45 15.54 -37.42
N SER A 65 -2.97 14.57 -36.66
CA SER A 65 -1.58 14.62 -36.20
C SER A 65 -0.97 13.22 -36.09
N GLY A 66 0.29 13.07 -36.50
CA GLY A 66 1.09 11.84 -36.36
C GLY A 66 1.48 11.51 -34.92
N GLY A 67 0.60 11.79 -33.95
CA GLY A 67 0.75 11.46 -32.54
C GLY A 67 0.04 10.15 -32.17
N PHE A 68 0.24 9.71 -30.92
CA PHE A 68 -0.47 8.55 -30.37
C PHE A 68 -1.99 8.71 -30.51
N SER A 69 -2.67 7.67 -31.00
CA SER A 69 -4.13 7.70 -31.13
C SER A 69 -4.80 7.86 -29.76
N ALA A 70 -5.96 8.50 -29.72
CA ALA A 70 -6.73 8.67 -28.48
C ALA A 70 -7.08 7.31 -27.83
N SER A 71 -7.27 6.26 -28.63
CA SER A 71 -7.45 4.89 -28.14
C SER A 71 -6.20 4.32 -27.49
N THR A 72 -5.02 4.63 -28.03
CA THR A 72 -3.72 4.23 -27.46
C THR A 72 -3.47 4.91 -26.12
N ILE A 73 -3.74 6.22 -26.03
CA ILE A 73 -3.64 6.98 -24.77
C ILE A 73 -4.62 6.45 -23.71
N GLY A 74 -5.86 6.14 -24.10
CA GLY A 74 -6.86 5.57 -23.19
C GLY A 74 -6.46 4.20 -22.64
N ASN A 75 -5.87 3.34 -23.47
CA ASN A 75 -5.40 2.01 -23.05
C ASN A 75 -4.19 2.08 -22.12
N TYR A 76 -3.20 2.94 -22.41
CA TYR A 76 -2.08 3.16 -21.50
C TYR A 76 -2.52 3.82 -20.19
N GLY A 77 -3.50 4.72 -20.24
CA GLY A 77 -4.14 5.30 -19.07
C GLY A 77 -4.75 4.22 -18.17
N LEU A 78 -5.60 3.35 -18.72
CA LEU A 78 -6.19 2.23 -17.97
C LEU A 78 -5.11 1.36 -17.31
N ALA A 79 -4.08 0.96 -18.06
CA ALA A 79 -3.01 0.13 -17.52
C ALA A 79 -2.32 0.82 -16.32
N GLY A 80 -2.05 2.12 -16.41
CA GLY A 80 -1.49 2.90 -15.31
C GLY A 80 -2.39 2.95 -14.07
N TYR A 81 -3.69 3.23 -14.27
CA TYR A 81 -4.68 3.25 -13.18
C TYR A 81 -4.85 1.88 -12.50
N VAL A 82 -4.82 0.79 -13.27
CA VAL A 82 -4.88 -0.57 -12.74
C VAL A 82 -3.64 -0.90 -11.91
N VAL A 83 -2.45 -0.59 -12.42
CA VAL A 83 -1.18 -0.80 -11.69
C VAL A 83 -1.17 -0.01 -10.38
N LEU A 84 -1.58 1.26 -10.40
CA LEU A 84 -1.72 2.08 -9.20
C LEU A 84 -2.74 1.48 -8.22
N GLY A 85 -3.90 1.05 -8.72
CA GLY A 85 -4.92 0.41 -7.89
C GLY A 85 -4.40 -0.85 -7.19
N LEU A 86 -3.68 -1.71 -7.91
CA LEU A 86 -3.05 -2.92 -7.35
C LEU A 86 -1.99 -2.59 -6.29
N ILE A 87 -1.17 -1.57 -6.52
CA ILE A 87 -0.20 -1.07 -5.54
C ILE A 87 -0.89 -0.68 -4.22
N PHE A 88 -1.99 0.08 -4.30
CA PHE A 88 -2.76 0.48 -3.12
C PHE A 88 -3.41 -0.73 -2.42
N ILE A 89 -3.92 -1.70 -3.17
CA ILE A 89 -4.49 -2.92 -2.59
C ILE A 89 -3.41 -3.75 -1.86
N VAL A 90 -2.25 -3.95 -2.49
CA VAL A 90 -1.14 -4.73 -1.90
C VAL A 90 -0.63 -4.08 -0.61
N THR A 91 -0.40 -2.76 -0.62
CA THR A 91 0.02 -2.03 0.60
C THR A 91 -1.03 -2.10 1.70
N SER A 92 -2.30 -2.04 1.33
CA SER A 92 -3.43 -2.15 2.25
C SER A 92 -3.48 -3.51 2.96
N ILE A 93 -3.17 -4.59 2.26
CA ILE A 93 -3.11 -5.94 2.85
C ILE A 93 -2.04 -5.98 3.96
N PHE A 94 -0.86 -5.40 3.72
CA PHE A 94 0.19 -5.35 4.75
C PHE A 94 -0.24 -4.52 5.97
N ALA A 95 -0.92 -3.39 5.76
CA ALA A 95 -1.42 -2.54 6.85
C ALA A 95 -2.51 -3.23 7.69
N ILE A 96 -3.51 -3.87 7.04
CA ILE A 96 -4.56 -4.61 7.75
C ILE A 96 -3.97 -5.75 8.57
N ASN A 97 -3.02 -6.51 7.98
CA ASN A 97 -2.36 -7.63 8.65
C ASN A 97 -1.48 -7.18 9.82
N ALA A 98 -0.75 -6.08 9.66
CA ALA A 98 0.06 -5.48 10.72
C ALA A 98 -0.82 -5.11 11.93
N GLY A 99 -1.86 -4.31 11.70
CA GLY A 99 -2.77 -3.90 12.77
C GLY A 99 -3.55 -5.06 13.38
N GLY A 100 -3.86 -6.10 12.61
CA GLY A 100 -4.49 -7.35 13.08
C GLY A 100 -3.61 -8.11 14.07
N LYS A 101 -2.38 -8.42 13.65
CA LYS A 101 -1.43 -9.23 14.43
C LYS A 101 -0.93 -8.51 15.66
N ILE A 102 -0.65 -7.21 15.59
CA ILE A 102 -0.22 -6.42 16.76
C ILE A 102 -1.32 -6.38 17.82
N ASN A 103 -2.59 -6.15 17.43
CA ASN A 103 -3.71 -6.17 18.38
C ASN A 103 -3.95 -7.55 19.01
N ALA A 104 -3.81 -8.63 18.21
CA ALA A 104 -3.95 -9.99 18.72
C ALA A 104 -2.83 -10.31 19.72
N ALA A 105 -1.58 -10.01 19.37
CA ALA A 105 -0.41 -10.21 20.21
C ALA A 105 -0.49 -9.51 21.57
N LEU A 106 -0.96 -8.25 21.59
CA LEU A 106 -1.17 -7.50 22.83
C LEU A 106 -2.26 -8.10 23.72
N ARG A 107 -3.24 -8.82 23.15
CA ARG A 107 -4.31 -9.49 23.91
C ARG A 107 -3.88 -10.85 24.43
N SER A 108 -3.11 -11.60 23.65
CA SER A 108 -2.65 -12.95 24.00
C SER A 108 -1.28 -12.98 24.69
N ASN A 109 -0.62 -11.83 24.89
CA ASN A 109 0.79 -11.74 25.33
C ASN A 109 1.74 -12.61 24.49
N ASP A 110 1.46 -12.73 23.19
CA ASP A 110 2.20 -13.57 22.25
C ASP A 110 3.26 -12.73 21.51
N GLN A 111 4.52 -12.93 21.90
CA GLN A 111 5.67 -12.24 21.29
C GLN A 111 5.92 -12.66 19.83
N ALA A 112 5.59 -13.90 19.45
CA ALA A 112 5.76 -14.37 18.08
C ALA A 112 4.75 -13.67 17.14
N ALA A 113 3.51 -13.51 17.59
CA ALA A 113 2.51 -12.73 16.87
C ALA A 113 2.90 -11.25 16.76
N LEU A 114 3.50 -10.68 17.81
CA LEU A 114 3.98 -9.28 17.80
C LEU A 114 5.10 -9.08 16.77
N SER A 115 6.10 -9.97 16.76
CA SER A 115 7.20 -9.96 15.79
C SER A 115 6.67 -10.10 14.35
N SER A 116 5.72 -11.02 14.11
CA SER A 116 5.06 -11.15 12.80
C SER A 116 4.30 -9.88 12.40
N GLY A 117 3.67 -9.19 13.35
CA GLY A 117 3.02 -7.90 13.14
C GLY A 117 4.00 -6.84 12.65
N PHE A 118 5.13 -6.67 13.33
CA PHE A 118 6.19 -5.75 12.91
C PHE A 118 6.82 -6.11 11.57
N ALA A 119 6.93 -7.41 11.24
CA ALA A 119 7.38 -7.83 9.91
C ALA A 119 6.46 -7.29 8.80
N ASN A 120 5.14 -7.24 9.02
CA ASN A 120 4.21 -6.64 8.03
C ASN A 120 4.36 -5.12 7.95
N VAL A 121 4.63 -4.43 9.06
CA VAL A 121 4.95 -2.98 9.06
C VAL A 121 6.22 -2.73 8.24
N ARG A 122 7.26 -3.54 8.43
CA ARG A 122 8.50 -3.45 7.65
C ARG A 122 8.23 -3.65 6.16
N ASN A 123 7.45 -4.68 5.80
CA ASN A 123 7.10 -4.94 4.40
C ASN A 123 6.32 -3.79 3.78
N TYR A 124 5.40 -3.17 4.54
CA TYR A 124 4.67 -1.98 4.11
C TYR A 124 5.61 -0.83 3.74
N PHE A 125 6.54 -0.47 4.64
CA PHE A 125 7.49 0.62 4.36
C PHE A 125 8.50 0.26 3.27
N ALA A 126 8.99 -0.99 3.23
CA ALA A 126 9.91 -1.45 2.20
C ALA A 126 9.27 -1.36 0.80
N PHE A 127 8.01 -1.75 0.68
CA PHE A 127 7.27 -1.65 -0.58
C PHE A 127 7.12 -0.19 -1.05
N TRP A 128 6.74 0.72 -0.15
CA TRP A 128 6.66 2.15 -0.46
C TRP A 128 8.02 2.75 -0.83
N ALA A 129 9.08 2.39 -0.13
CA ALA A 129 10.43 2.86 -0.43
C ALA A 129 10.87 2.44 -1.84
N VAL A 130 10.66 1.17 -2.21
CA VAL A 130 10.98 0.66 -3.55
C VAL A 130 10.18 1.41 -4.62
N LEU A 131 8.88 1.64 -4.40
CA LEU A 131 8.05 2.39 -5.34
C LEU A 131 8.54 3.84 -5.53
N ILE A 132 8.90 4.52 -4.45
CA ILE A 132 9.41 5.89 -4.51
C ILE A 132 10.74 5.92 -5.27
N ILE A 133 11.63 4.97 -5.05
CA ILE A 133 12.89 4.86 -5.79
C ILE A 133 12.62 4.70 -7.28
N ILE A 134 11.71 3.79 -7.66
CA ILE A 134 11.32 3.59 -9.07
C ILE A 134 10.77 4.89 -9.68
N MET A 135 9.90 5.59 -8.97
CA MET A 135 9.34 6.87 -9.42
C MET A 135 10.43 7.93 -9.63
N LEU A 136 11.38 8.04 -8.68
CA LEU A 136 12.50 8.98 -8.80
C LEU A 136 13.39 8.68 -10.01
N LEU A 137 13.62 7.39 -10.33
CA LEU A 137 14.35 6.99 -11.52
C LEU A 137 13.64 7.44 -12.81
N PHE A 138 12.31 7.26 -12.90
CA PHE A 138 11.54 7.75 -14.05
C PHE A 138 11.59 9.28 -14.18
N VAL A 139 11.48 10.01 -13.08
CA VAL A 139 11.60 11.48 -13.08
C VAL A 139 12.99 11.90 -13.56
N LEU A 140 14.05 11.25 -13.08
CA LEU A 140 15.42 11.55 -13.48
C LEU A 140 15.66 11.27 -14.98
N LEU A 141 15.16 10.16 -15.52
CA LEU A 141 15.24 9.86 -16.95
C LEU A 141 14.46 10.87 -17.80
N ALA A 142 13.28 11.29 -17.35
CA ALA A 142 12.48 12.31 -18.05
C ALA A 142 13.21 13.66 -18.09
N LEU A 143 13.86 14.06 -16.99
CA LEU A 143 14.67 15.29 -16.94
C LEU A 143 15.87 15.20 -17.89
N LEU A 144 16.64 14.11 -17.86
CA LEU A 144 17.78 13.92 -18.76
C LEU A 144 17.36 13.91 -20.22
N GLY A 145 16.25 13.25 -20.56
CA GLY A 145 15.71 13.25 -21.91
C GLY A 145 15.15 14.59 -22.37
N SER A 146 14.77 15.49 -21.46
CA SER A 146 14.30 16.84 -21.80
C SER A 146 15.44 17.82 -22.08
N MET A 147 16.67 17.49 -21.67
CA MET A 147 17.87 18.32 -21.84
C MET A 147 18.68 17.99 -23.10
N GLY A 148 18.29 16.95 -23.86
CA GLY A 148 18.90 16.56 -25.14
C GLY A 148 17.94 16.77 -26.30
#